data_AF-A0A1Q9MXZ2-F1
#
_entry.id   AF-A0A1Q9MXZ2-F1
#
_cell.length_a   1.000
_cell.length_b   1.000
_cell.length_c   1.000
_cell.angle_alpha   90.00
_cell.angle_beta   90.00
_cell.angle_gamma   90.00
#
_symmetry.space_group_name_H-M   'P 1'
#
loop_
_entity.id
_entity.type
_entity.pdbx_description
1 polymer ?
#
loop_
_entity_poly.entity_id
_entity_poly.type
_entity_poly.pdbx_seq_one_letter_code
_entity_poly.pdbx_strand_id
1 'polypeptide(L)'
;MPIITSEDSKNLAQLEEQLSGLLNKVSDGERGIYKQILSLAETMQKNLQNQEKYLRVKRDVSKNMENLAREGRSDLTQKEVEEFKETINEEADIGEKTRVFVNALKDLEAQARSFIDRKKEYADSIKVVASLRRDIVNINTKLETEKNKMIAADSLQKLEDLLTDKTREFQRVKADRDKKLAQLNNEVAEIGKLWIALKNTIVEFTW
;
A
#
# COMPACT_ATOMS: atom_id res chain seq x y z
N MET A 1 28.51 22.20 -20.42
CA MET A 1 27.77 21.69 -19.24
C MET A 1 27.42 22.88 -18.37
N PRO A 2 26.16 23.07 -17.97
CA PRO A 2 25.82 24.14 -17.04
C PRO A 2 26.57 23.93 -15.72
N ILE A 3 27.12 25.01 -15.16
CA ILE A 3 27.80 24.99 -13.85
C ILE A 3 26.69 24.83 -12.82
N ILE A 4 26.65 23.68 -12.13
CA ILE A 4 25.74 23.48 -11.00
C ILE A 4 26.19 24.44 -9.90
N THR A 5 25.31 25.36 -9.52
CA THR A 5 25.59 26.38 -8.51
C THR A 5 25.19 25.91 -7.11
N SER A 6 25.69 26.61 -6.08
CA SER A 6 25.19 26.47 -4.71
C SER A 6 23.67 26.70 -4.62
N GLU A 7 23.11 27.54 -5.49
CA GLU A 7 21.68 27.83 -5.53
C GLU A 7 20.88 26.65 -6.09
N ASP A 8 21.37 25.99 -7.15
CA ASP A 8 20.75 24.78 -7.68
C ASP A 8 20.69 23.65 -6.64
N SER A 9 21.75 23.54 -5.82
CA SER A 9 21.81 22.55 -4.75
C SER A 9 20.85 22.86 -3.59
N LYS A 10 20.62 24.13 -3.27
CA LYS A 10 19.60 24.55 -2.30
C LYS A 10 18.19 24.30 -2.82
N ASN A 11 17.94 24.64 -4.09
CA ASN A 11 16.67 24.39 -4.76
C ASN A 11 16.35 22.89 -4.78
N LEU A 12 17.33 22.03 -5.07
CA LEU A 12 17.16 20.58 -4.99
C LEU A 12 16.81 20.12 -3.57
N ALA A 13 17.51 20.61 -2.54
CA ALA A 13 17.17 20.26 -1.15
C ALA A 13 15.73 20.68 -0.79
N GLN A 14 15.28 21.86 -1.23
CA GLN A 14 13.92 22.32 -1.00
C GLN A 14 12.88 21.42 -1.69
N LEU A 15 13.13 21.05 -2.94
CA LEU A 15 12.25 20.12 -3.68
C LEU A 15 12.23 18.71 -3.05
N GLU A 16 13.37 18.22 -2.58
CA GLU A 16 13.47 16.94 -1.86
C GLU A 16 12.64 16.97 -0.56
N GLU A 17 12.68 18.06 0.21
CA GLU A 17 11.84 18.23 1.40
C GLU A 17 10.33 18.28 1.06
N GLN A 18 9.97 19.02 0.00
CA GLN A 18 8.59 19.06 -0.47
C GLN A 18 8.10 17.69 -0.92
N LEU A 19 8.94 16.95 -1.65
CA LEU A 19 8.65 15.58 -2.09
C LEU A 19 8.43 14.65 -0.88
N SER A 20 9.31 14.70 0.13
CA SER A 20 9.14 13.95 1.37
C SER A 20 7.79 14.25 2.05
N GLY A 21 7.44 15.54 2.16
CA GLY A 21 6.15 15.96 2.73
C GLY A 21 4.95 15.46 1.94
N LEU A 22 5.01 15.51 0.61
CA LEU A 22 3.94 14.98 -0.26
C LEU A 22 3.85 13.46 -0.18
N LEU A 23 4.98 12.74 -0.19
CA LEU A 23 5.00 11.28 -0.05
C LEU A 23 4.37 10.83 1.27
N ASN A 24 4.66 11.53 2.38
CA ASN A 24 4.03 11.25 3.67
C ASN A 24 2.51 11.46 3.63
N LYS A 25 2.04 12.57 3.05
CA LYS A 25 0.60 12.84 2.88
C LYS A 25 -0.11 11.80 2.01
N VAL A 26 0.51 11.40 0.90
CA VAL A 26 -0.03 10.35 0.02
C VAL A 26 -0.10 9.03 0.78
N SER A 27 0.95 8.68 1.53
CA SER A 27 1.01 7.47 2.35
C SER A 27 -0.09 7.43 3.43
N ASP A 28 -0.40 8.57 4.04
CA ASP A 28 -1.52 8.69 4.98
C ASP A 28 -2.88 8.50 4.30
N GLY A 29 -3.06 9.11 3.12
CA GLY A 29 -4.26 8.92 2.30
C GLY A 29 -4.47 7.46 1.90
N GLU A 30 -3.42 6.81 1.39
CA GLU A 30 -3.41 5.39 1.04
C GLU A 30 -3.77 4.53 2.25
N ARG A 31 -3.19 4.80 3.43
CA ARG A 31 -3.54 4.08 4.67
C ARG A 31 -5.03 4.19 5.01
N GLY A 32 -5.64 5.35 4.75
CA GLY A 32 -7.09 5.54 4.90
C GLY A 32 -7.90 4.65 3.96
N ILE A 33 -7.50 4.56 2.69
CA ILE A 33 -8.14 3.71 1.67
C ILE A 33 -8.07 2.24 2.08
N TYR A 34 -6.89 1.75 2.48
CA TYR A 34 -6.72 0.35 2.87
C TYR A 34 -7.51 -0.01 4.13
N LYS A 35 -7.65 0.91 5.10
CA LYS A 35 -8.58 0.70 6.23
C LYS A 35 -10.03 0.52 5.78
N GLN A 36 -10.48 1.27 4.78
CA GLN A 36 -11.83 1.11 4.22
C GLN A 36 -11.98 -0.22 3.48
N ILE A 37 -10.94 -0.68 2.77
CA ILE A 37 -10.89 -2.01 2.14
C ILE A 37 -11.08 -3.12 3.19
N LEU A 38 -10.37 -3.05 4.33
CA LEU A 38 -10.56 -4.01 5.42
C LEU A 38 -11.98 -3.97 5.98
N SER A 39 -12.53 -2.77 6.20
CA SER A 39 -13.89 -2.61 6.72
C SER A 39 -14.95 -3.22 5.78
N LEU A 40 -14.77 -3.05 4.47
CA LEU A 40 -15.60 -3.71 3.46
C LEU A 40 -15.48 -5.24 3.58
N ALA A 41 -14.26 -5.77 3.63
CA ALA A 41 -14.01 -7.21 3.73
C ALA A 41 -14.65 -7.82 4.98
N GLU A 42 -14.54 -7.15 6.14
CA GLU A 42 -15.17 -7.58 7.39
C GLU A 42 -16.70 -7.56 7.32
N THR A 43 -17.27 -6.53 6.69
CA THR A 43 -18.73 -6.40 6.51
C THR A 43 -19.27 -7.51 5.61
N MET A 44 -18.59 -7.76 4.48
CA MET A 44 -18.94 -8.84 3.56
C MET A 44 -18.79 -10.22 4.20
N GLN A 45 -17.74 -10.42 5.03
CA GLN A 45 -17.58 -11.67 5.76
C GLN A 45 -18.74 -11.93 6.72
N LYS A 46 -19.21 -10.91 7.45
CA LYS A 46 -20.38 -11.04 8.33
C LYS A 46 -21.64 -11.38 7.53
N ASN A 47 -21.83 -10.76 6.37
CA ASN A 47 -22.96 -11.08 5.50
C ASN A 47 -22.88 -12.53 4.97
N LEU A 48 -21.69 -12.98 4.56
CA LEU A 48 -21.46 -14.36 4.10
C LEU A 48 -21.83 -15.38 5.18
N GLN A 49 -21.48 -15.13 6.45
CA GLN A 49 -21.88 -16.00 7.57
C GLN A 49 -23.41 -16.08 7.74
N ASN A 50 -24.13 -14.98 7.46
CA ASN A 50 -25.59 -14.99 7.49
C ASN A 50 -26.17 -15.76 6.28
N GLN A 51 -25.58 -15.58 5.09
CA GLN A 51 -25.96 -16.33 3.90
C GLN A 51 -25.75 -17.84 4.08
N GLU A 52 -24.64 -18.26 4.70
CA GLU A 52 -24.37 -19.67 4.99
C GLU A 52 -25.43 -20.30 5.93
N LYS A 53 -25.89 -19.54 6.94
CA LYS A 53 -26.99 -19.96 7.81
C LYS A 53 -28.31 -20.03 7.05
N TYR A 54 -28.60 -19.04 6.22
CA TYR A 54 -29.79 -19.00 5.37
C TYR A 54 -29.82 -20.18 4.39
N LEU A 55 -28.73 -20.45 3.69
CA LEU A 55 -28.58 -21.60 2.79
C LEU A 55 -28.74 -22.94 3.51
N ARG A 56 -28.28 -23.05 4.76
CA ARG A 56 -28.52 -24.25 5.57
C ARG A 56 -30.02 -24.48 5.78
N VAL A 57 -30.76 -23.44 6.16
CA VAL A 57 -32.22 -23.53 6.33
C VAL A 57 -32.90 -23.86 5.01
N LYS A 58 -32.52 -23.24 3.88
CA LYS A 58 -33.07 -23.61 2.55
C LYS A 58 -32.82 -25.08 2.22
N ARG A 59 -31.63 -25.62 2.51
CA ARG A 59 -31.34 -27.05 2.30
C ARG A 59 -32.24 -27.96 3.13
N ASP A 60 -32.53 -27.59 4.37
CA ASP A 60 -33.45 -28.36 5.22
C ASP A 60 -34.90 -28.27 4.73
N VAL A 61 -35.34 -27.09 4.25
CA VAL A 61 -36.64 -26.92 3.56
C VAL A 61 -36.71 -27.80 2.32
N SER A 62 -35.67 -27.79 1.47
CA SER A 62 -35.61 -28.60 0.25
C SER A 62 -35.75 -30.10 0.53
N LYS A 63 -35.08 -30.61 1.58
CA LYS A 63 -35.24 -32.01 2.02
C LYS A 63 -36.67 -32.33 2.44
N ASN A 64 -37.33 -31.42 3.16
CA ASN A 64 -38.72 -31.62 3.56
C ASN A 64 -39.68 -31.59 2.36
N MET A 65 -39.48 -30.66 1.42
CA MET A 65 -40.25 -30.63 0.18
C MET A 65 -40.10 -31.93 -0.62
N GLU A 66 -38.88 -32.46 -0.72
CA GLU A 66 -38.60 -33.73 -1.39
C GLU A 66 -39.31 -34.91 -0.73
N ASN A 67 -39.31 -34.98 0.60
CA ASN A 67 -40.04 -36.02 1.33
C ASN A 67 -41.55 -35.93 1.09
N LEU A 68 -42.12 -34.72 1.17
CA LEU A 68 -43.55 -34.48 0.96
C LEU A 68 -44.00 -34.81 -0.46
N ALA A 69 -43.24 -34.38 -1.47
CA ALA A 69 -43.51 -34.67 -2.87
C ALA A 69 -43.50 -36.19 -3.16
N ARG A 70 -42.62 -36.95 -2.50
CA ARG A 70 -42.59 -38.43 -2.61
C ARG A 70 -43.79 -39.12 -1.98
N GLU A 71 -44.31 -38.59 -0.87
CA GLU A 71 -45.44 -39.19 -0.15
C GLU A 71 -46.79 -38.96 -0.86
N GLY A 72 -46.84 -38.14 -1.92
CA GLY A 72 -48.05 -37.87 -2.71
C GLY A 72 -49.18 -37.20 -1.91
N ARG A 73 -48.86 -36.70 -0.70
CA ARG A 73 -49.80 -36.08 0.26
C ARG A 73 -49.57 -34.57 0.40
N SER A 74 -48.87 -33.95 -0.54
CA SER A 74 -48.60 -32.52 -0.55
C SER A 74 -48.96 -31.88 -1.89
N ASP A 75 -49.36 -30.61 -1.84
CA ASP A 75 -49.54 -29.74 -3.00
C ASP A 75 -48.19 -29.33 -3.66
N LEU A 76 -47.17 -30.18 -3.57
CA LEU A 76 -45.80 -29.95 -4.05
C LEU A 76 -45.48 -30.95 -5.15
N THR A 77 -44.97 -30.43 -6.26
CA THR A 77 -44.49 -31.20 -7.40
C THR A 77 -42.97 -31.43 -7.33
N GLN A 78 -42.49 -32.50 -7.97
CA GLN A 78 -41.06 -32.76 -8.09
C GLN A 78 -40.30 -31.62 -8.81
N LYS A 79 -40.96 -30.96 -9.76
CA LYS A 79 -40.40 -29.80 -10.49
C LYS A 79 -40.09 -28.62 -9.56
N GLU A 80 -41.01 -28.29 -8.65
CA GLU A 80 -40.79 -27.22 -7.66
C GLU A 80 -39.62 -27.54 -6.72
N VAL A 81 -39.42 -28.82 -6.37
CA VAL A 81 -38.25 -29.25 -5.58
C VAL A 81 -36.95 -29.04 -6.34
N GLU A 82 -36.93 -29.34 -7.64
CA GLU A 82 -35.76 -29.20 -8.51
C GLU A 82 -35.40 -27.72 -8.72
N GLU A 83 -36.36 -26.86 -9.07
CA GLU A 83 -36.16 -25.41 -9.23
C GLU A 83 -35.62 -24.77 -7.93
N PHE A 84 -36.12 -25.21 -6.78
CA PHE A 84 -35.64 -24.73 -5.49
C PHE A 84 -34.20 -25.19 -5.20
N LYS A 85 -33.81 -26.42 -5.59
CA LYS A 85 -32.43 -26.92 -5.48
C LYS A 85 -31.47 -26.17 -6.39
N GLU A 86 -31.89 -25.84 -7.61
CA GLU A 86 -31.10 -25.01 -8.53
C GLU A 86 -30.80 -23.64 -7.91
N THR A 87 -31.82 -22.98 -7.37
CA THR A 87 -31.66 -21.68 -6.69
C THR A 87 -30.68 -21.79 -5.50
N ILE A 88 -30.72 -22.88 -4.72
CA ILE A 88 -29.77 -23.11 -3.62
C ILE A 88 -28.34 -23.24 -4.14
N ASN A 89 -28.13 -23.91 -5.28
CA ASN A 89 -26.81 -24.11 -5.85
C ASN A 89 -26.23 -22.81 -6.39
N GLU A 90 -27.03 -21.99 -7.09
CA GLU A 90 -26.63 -20.68 -7.58
C GLU A 90 -26.22 -19.73 -6.44
N GLU A 91 -27.04 -19.65 -5.39
CA GLU A 91 -26.71 -18.84 -4.21
C GLU A 91 -25.47 -19.35 -3.47
N ALA A 92 -25.24 -20.67 -3.45
CA ALA A 92 -24.04 -21.25 -2.86
C ALA A 92 -22.76 -20.90 -3.66
N ASP A 93 -22.84 -20.90 -4.99
CA ASP A 93 -21.76 -20.46 -5.88
C ASP A 93 -21.40 -18.98 -5.65
N ILE A 94 -22.42 -18.11 -5.55
CA ILE A 94 -22.23 -16.69 -5.20
C ILE A 94 -21.55 -16.55 -3.84
N GLY A 95 -21.91 -17.38 -2.86
CA GLY A 95 -21.28 -17.42 -1.55
C GLY A 95 -19.78 -17.75 -1.61
N GLU A 96 -19.38 -18.72 -2.45
CA GLU A 96 -17.97 -19.07 -2.64
C GLU A 96 -17.18 -17.94 -3.28
N LYS A 97 -17.69 -17.36 -4.37
CA LYS A 97 -17.08 -16.20 -5.05
C LYS A 97 -16.91 -15.01 -4.08
N THR A 98 -17.90 -14.78 -3.23
CA THR A 98 -17.84 -13.78 -2.16
C THR A 98 -16.73 -14.06 -1.15
N ARG A 99 -16.52 -15.33 -0.78
CA ARG A 99 -15.43 -15.70 0.12
C ARG A 99 -14.06 -15.41 -0.50
N VAL A 100 -13.87 -15.78 -1.76
CA VAL A 100 -12.62 -15.53 -2.50
C VAL A 100 -12.33 -14.03 -2.59
N PHE A 101 -13.32 -13.22 -2.94
CA PHE A 101 -13.20 -11.76 -2.99
C PHE A 101 -12.85 -11.14 -1.63
N VAL A 102 -13.51 -11.58 -0.55
CA VAL A 102 -13.22 -11.13 0.82
C VAL A 102 -11.77 -11.43 1.21
N ASN A 103 -11.27 -12.62 0.88
CA ASN A 103 -9.89 -12.99 1.18
C ASN A 103 -8.90 -12.11 0.39
N ALA A 104 -9.16 -11.88 -0.91
CA ALA A 104 -8.31 -11.02 -1.73
C ALA A 104 -8.25 -9.56 -1.20
N LEU A 105 -9.37 -9.01 -0.69
CA LEU A 105 -9.37 -7.69 -0.06
C LEU A 105 -8.50 -7.66 1.21
N LYS A 106 -8.53 -8.71 2.03
CA LYS A 106 -7.73 -8.81 3.27
C LYS A 106 -6.25 -8.96 2.97
N ASP A 107 -5.89 -9.80 2.00
CA ASP A 107 -4.50 -10.01 1.60
C ASP A 107 -3.90 -8.72 1.04
N LEU A 108 -4.67 -8.00 0.20
CA LEU A 108 -4.29 -6.69 -0.31
C LEU A 108 -4.04 -5.69 0.83
N GLU A 109 -4.94 -5.63 1.81
CA GLU A 109 -4.80 -4.72 2.93
C GLU A 109 -3.59 -5.03 3.81
N ALA A 110 -3.37 -6.31 4.11
CA ALA A 110 -2.25 -6.75 4.94
C ALA A 110 -0.90 -6.37 4.30
N GLN A 111 -0.73 -6.62 3.00
CA GLN A 111 0.50 -6.26 2.30
C GLN A 111 0.67 -4.74 2.18
N ALA A 112 -0.43 -4.02 1.95
CA ALA A 112 -0.40 -2.57 1.81
C ALA A 112 0.06 -1.83 3.07
N ARG A 113 -0.22 -2.35 4.26
CA ARG A 113 0.29 -1.78 5.52
C ARG A 113 1.82 -1.70 5.51
N SER A 114 2.45 -2.82 5.21
CA SER A 114 3.92 -2.93 5.19
C SER A 114 4.54 -2.05 4.09
N PHE A 115 3.91 -2.02 2.92
CA PHE A 115 4.30 -1.14 1.82
C PHE A 115 4.23 0.35 2.20
N ILE A 116 3.15 0.79 2.83
CA ILE A 116 2.97 2.18 3.28
C ILE A 116 4.02 2.56 4.32
N ASP A 117 4.33 1.67 5.26
CA ASP A 117 5.33 1.94 6.29
C ASP A 117 6.71 2.19 5.67
N ARG A 118 7.11 1.34 4.72
CA ARG A 118 8.38 1.53 3.99
C ARG A 118 8.36 2.77 3.10
N LYS A 119 7.19 3.13 2.55
CA LYS A 119 7.04 4.37 1.76
C LYS A 119 7.30 5.60 2.61
N LYS A 120 6.87 5.59 3.88
CA LYS A 120 7.18 6.63 4.86
C LYS A 120 8.65 6.64 5.26
N GLU A 121 9.25 5.48 5.51
CA GLU A 121 10.69 5.38 5.81
C GLU A 121 11.55 5.96 4.68
N TYR A 122 11.16 5.71 3.43
CA TYR A 122 11.80 6.31 2.27
C TYR A 122 11.59 7.84 2.22
N ALA A 123 10.36 8.31 2.44
CA ALA A 123 10.06 9.74 2.51
C ALA A 123 10.92 10.45 3.57
N ASP A 124 11.07 9.85 4.75
CA ASP A 124 11.90 10.39 5.82
C ASP A 124 13.39 10.38 5.43
N SER A 125 13.86 9.34 4.74
CA SER A 125 15.24 9.30 4.24
C SER A 125 15.53 10.39 3.20
N ILE A 126 14.56 10.75 2.34
CA ILE A 126 14.69 11.89 1.41
C ILE A 126 14.90 13.19 2.21
N LYS A 127 14.13 13.39 3.28
CA LYS A 127 14.23 14.59 4.12
C LYS A 127 15.60 14.71 4.78
N VAL A 128 16.17 13.61 5.27
CA VAL A 128 17.52 13.61 5.86
C VAL A 128 18.58 13.95 4.80
N VAL A 129 18.48 13.35 3.61
CA VAL A 129 19.38 13.68 2.48
C VAL A 129 19.31 15.16 2.12
N ALA A 130 18.11 15.73 2.05
CA ALA A 130 17.88 17.13 1.74
C ALA A 130 18.51 18.06 2.79
N SER A 131 18.34 17.75 4.08
CA SER A 131 18.96 18.50 5.18
C SER A 131 20.48 18.50 5.09
N LEU A 132 21.10 17.31 4.89
CA LEU A 132 22.56 17.20 4.76
C LEU A 132 23.09 17.91 3.52
N ARG A 133 22.35 17.87 2.41
CA ARG A 133 22.69 18.63 1.19
C ARG A 133 22.74 20.12 1.49
N ARG A 134 21.73 20.65 2.21
CA ARG A 134 21.70 22.06 2.60
C ARG A 134 22.88 22.43 3.49
N ASP A 135 23.21 21.59 4.47
CA ASP A 135 24.35 21.80 5.37
C ASP A 135 25.68 21.86 4.60
N ILE A 136 25.91 20.92 3.68
CA ILE A 136 27.11 20.89 2.83
C ILE A 136 27.23 22.19 2.01
N VAL A 137 26.13 22.64 1.39
CA VAL A 137 26.13 23.87 0.60
C VAL A 137 26.42 25.10 1.45
N ASN A 138 25.85 25.18 2.66
CA ASN A 138 26.09 26.28 3.59
C ASN A 138 27.55 26.31 4.06
N ILE A 139 28.12 25.16 4.40
CA ILE A 139 29.55 25.05 4.78
C ILE A 139 30.45 25.45 3.61
N ASN A 140 30.19 24.95 2.40
CA ASN A 140 30.94 25.34 1.19
C ASN A 140 30.89 26.85 0.94
N THR A 141 29.69 27.44 1.01
CA THR A 141 29.52 28.89 0.79
C THR A 141 30.29 29.70 1.84
N LYS A 142 30.30 29.23 3.10
CA LYS A 142 31.06 29.86 4.18
C LYS A 142 32.57 29.71 3.95
N LEU A 143 33.04 28.53 3.58
CA LEU A 143 34.45 28.26 3.27
C LEU A 143 34.95 29.20 2.16
N GLU A 144 34.21 29.32 1.06
CA GLU A 144 34.56 30.24 -0.04
C GLU A 144 34.60 31.71 0.43
N THR A 145 33.63 32.11 1.27
CA THR A 145 33.60 33.46 1.84
C THR A 145 34.80 33.74 2.74
N GLU A 146 35.21 32.77 3.57
CA GLU A 146 36.35 32.91 4.47
C GLU A 146 37.69 32.87 3.72
N LYS A 147 37.82 32.05 2.66
CA LYS A 147 38.97 32.05 1.75
C LYS A 147 39.15 33.42 1.10
N ASN A 148 38.07 34.01 0.60
CA ASN A 148 38.09 35.35 0.00
C ASN A 148 38.43 36.48 0.99
N LYS A 149 38.17 36.27 2.28
CA LYS A 149 38.52 37.21 3.36
C LYS A 149 39.95 37.03 3.90
N MET A 150 40.73 36.09 3.37
CA MET A 150 42.10 35.78 3.80
C MET A 150 42.21 35.52 5.32
N ILE A 151 41.22 34.81 5.89
CA ILE A 151 41.21 34.46 7.32
C ILE A 151 42.31 33.41 7.62
N ALA A 152 42.77 33.35 8.87
CA ALA A 152 43.79 32.42 9.36
C ALA A 152 43.56 30.96 8.93
N ALA A 153 44.63 30.29 8.51
CA ALA A 153 44.63 28.93 7.97
C ALA A 153 43.90 27.90 8.87
N ASP A 154 44.04 28.02 10.19
CA ASP A 154 43.40 27.10 11.16
C ASP A 154 41.86 27.14 11.11
N SER A 155 41.27 28.28 10.79
CA SER A 155 39.81 28.41 10.67
C SER A 155 39.28 27.77 9.38
N LEU A 156 40.03 27.91 8.29
CA LEU A 156 39.74 27.26 7.01
C LEU A 156 39.84 25.74 7.13
N GLN A 157 40.89 25.24 7.80
CA GLN A 157 41.08 23.81 8.02
C GLN A 157 39.90 23.19 8.78
N LYS A 158 39.40 23.85 9.83
CA LYS A 158 38.22 23.38 10.58
C LYS A 158 36.97 23.26 9.72
N LEU A 159 36.75 24.21 8.79
CA LEU A 159 35.62 24.16 7.87
C LEU A 159 35.79 23.06 6.81
N GLU A 160 37.01 22.82 6.33
CA GLU A 160 37.32 21.74 5.39
C GLU A 160 37.14 20.35 6.03
N ASP A 161 37.55 20.19 7.29
CA ASP A 161 37.33 18.97 8.06
C ASP A 161 35.83 18.71 8.26
N LEU A 162 35.07 19.73 8.69
CA LEU A 162 33.62 19.64 8.87
C LEU A 162 32.89 19.32 7.56
N LEU A 163 33.30 19.94 6.46
CA LEU A 163 32.77 19.66 5.12
C LEU A 163 33.02 18.20 4.72
N THR A 164 34.22 17.69 4.99
CA THR A 164 34.61 16.31 4.70
C THR A 164 33.73 15.34 5.47
N ASP A 165 33.52 15.58 6.76
CA ASP A 165 32.68 14.73 7.60
C ASP A 165 31.22 14.75 7.15
N LYS A 166 30.66 15.94 6.86
CA LYS A 166 29.29 16.05 6.34
C LYS A 166 29.13 15.40 4.98
N THR A 167 30.13 15.47 4.12
CA THR A 167 30.13 14.79 2.82
C THR A 167 30.13 13.28 2.98
N ARG A 168 30.94 12.72 3.89
CA ARG A 168 30.93 11.28 4.20
C ARG A 168 29.57 10.82 4.74
N GLU A 169 29.01 11.59 5.67
CA GLU A 169 27.67 11.33 6.22
C GLU A 169 26.60 11.34 5.11
N PHE A 170 26.62 12.34 4.23
CA PHE A 170 25.72 12.45 3.09
C PHE A 170 25.80 11.23 2.17
N GLN A 171 27.00 10.77 1.79
CA GLN A 171 27.13 9.59 0.94
C GLN A 171 26.54 8.33 1.59
N ARG A 172 26.75 8.16 2.91
CA ARG A 172 26.18 7.04 3.67
C ARG A 172 24.64 7.08 3.66
N VAL A 173 24.05 8.23 3.99
CA VAL A 173 22.59 8.38 4.04
C VAL A 173 21.98 8.27 2.64
N LYS A 174 22.64 8.81 1.61
CA LYS A 174 22.22 8.66 0.22
C LYS A 174 22.17 7.18 -0.20
N ALA A 175 23.20 6.41 0.13
CA ALA A 175 23.23 4.98 -0.16
C ALA A 175 22.12 4.20 0.57
N ASP A 176 21.81 4.57 1.82
CA ASP A 176 20.68 3.99 2.56
C ASP A 176 19.32 4.32 1.91
N ARG A 177 19.10 5.59 1.54
CA ARG A 177 17.91 6.01 0.78
C ARG A 177 17.76 5.22 -0.52
N ASP A 178 18.85 5.04 -1.27
CA ASP A 178 18.82 4.30 -2.55
C ASP A 178 18.46 2.83 -2.35
N LYS A 179 18.89 2.21 -1.25
CA LYS A 179 18.46 0.86 -0.85
C LYS A 179 16.96 0.82 -0.53
N LYS A 180 16.45 1.80 0.20
CA LYS A 180 15.01 1.91 0.53
C LYS A 180 14.15 2.08 -0.73
N LEU A 181 14.61 2.87 -1.70
CA LEU A 181 13.95 3.00 -3.00
C LEU A 181 13.90 1.66 -3.74
N ALA A 182 15.01 0.91 -3.75
CA ALA A 182 15.05 -0.40 -4.39
C ALA A 182 14.09 -1.41 -3.72
N GLN A 183 14.00 -1.40 -2.38
CA GLN A 183 13.04 -2.22 -1.63
C GLN A 183 11.60 -1.85 -2.00
N LEU A 184 11.28 -0.55 -2.03
CA LEU A 184 9.96 -0.07 -2.42
C LEU A 184 9.56 -0.50 -3.83
N ASN A 185 10.48 -0.42 -4.80
CA ASN A 185 10.19 -0.82 -6.17
C ASN A 185 9.79 -2.31 -6.27
N ASN A 186 10.38 -3.17 -5.44
CA ASN A 186 10.00 -4.59 -5.40
C ASN A 186 8.58 -4.77 -4.86
N GLU A 187 8.21 -4.02 -3.83
CA GLU A 187 6.88 -4.11 -3.21
C GLU A 187 5.78 -3.49 -4.04
N VAL A 188 6.08 -2.46 -4.84
CA VAL A 188 5.13 -1.94 -5.84
C VAL A 188 4.67 -3.07 -6.77
N ALA A 189 5.59 -3.95 -7.18
CA ALA A 189 5.24 -5.09 -8.02
C ALA A 189 4.37 -6.12 -7.28
N GLU A 190 4.61 -6.34 -5.98
CA GLU A 190 3.79 -7.23 -5.15
C GLU A 190 2.37 -6.70 -4.94
N ILE A 191 2.23 -5.42 -4.59
CA ILE A 191 0.94 -4.74 -4.47
C ILE A 191 0.20 -4.79 -5.82
N GLY A 192 0.90 -4.57 -6.94
CA GLY A 192 0.34 -4.69 -8.28
C GLY A 192 -0.25 -6.08 -8.56
N LYS A 193 0.44 -7.15 -8.15
CA LYS A 193 -0.08 -8.53 -8.28
C LYS A 193 -1.35 -8.73 -7.46
N LEU A 194 -1.44 -8.19 -6.25
CA LEU A 194 -2.63 -8.30 -5.40
C LEU A 194 -3.82 -7.54 -5.98
N TRP A 195 -3.61 -6.35 -6.56
CA TRP A 195 -4.67 -5.64 -7.28
C TRP A 195 -5.17 -6.40 -8.51
N ILE A 196 -4.27 -7.05 -9.26
CA ILE A 196 -4.64 -7.91 -10.39
C ILE A 196 -5.43 -9.13 -9.91
N ALA A 197 -4.99 -9.78 -8.82
CA ALA A 197 -5.72 -10.90 -8.22
C ALA A 197 -7.13 -10.47 -7.80
N LEU A 198 -7.26 -9.35 -7.08
CA LEU A 198 -8.56 -8.79 -6.70
C LEU A 198 -9.44 -8.51 -7.93
N LYS A 199 -8.90 -7.89 -8.98
CA LYS A 199 -9.63 -7.66 -10.24
C LYS A 199 -10.18 -8.97 -10.81
N ASN A 200 -9.37 -10.04 -10.83
CA ASN A 200 -9.78 -11.32 -11.38
C ASN A 200 -10.93 -11.95 -10.58
N THR A 201 -10.93 -11.80 -9.24
CA THR A 201 -12.06 -12.28 -8.42
C THR A 201 -13.38 -11.58 -8.76
N ILE A 202 -13.36 -10.33 -9.22
CA ILE A 202 -14.56 -9.60 -9.65
C ILE A 202 -15.06 -10.08 -11.02
N VAL A 203 -14.15 -10.46 -11.93
CA VAL A 203 -14.55 -11.02 -13.24
C VAL A 203 -15.33 -12.33 -13.06
N GLU A 204 -15.02 -13.10 -12.02
CA GLU A 204 -15.77 -14.33 -11.67
C GLU A 204 -17.19 -14.05 -11.15
N PHE A 205 -17.52 -12.80 -10.76
CA PHE A 205 -18.89 -12.38 -10.40
C PHE A 205 -19.76 -12.04 -11.60
N THR A 206 -19.17 -11.64 -12.72
CA THR A 206 -19.91 -11.17 -13.89
C THR A 206 -20.13 -12.30 -14.89
N TRP A 207 -21.41 -12.60 -15.14
CA TRP A 207 -21.93 -13.47 -16.20
C TRP A 207 -21.73 -12.84 -17.59
#